data_AF-A0A382I1J0-F1
#
_entry.id   AF-A0A382I1J0-F1
#
_cell.length_a   1.000
_cell.length_b   1.000
_cell.length_c   1.000
_cell.angle_alpha   90.00
_cell.angle_beta   90.00
_cell.angle_gamma   90.00
#
_symmetry.space_group_name_H-M   'P 1'
#
loop_
_entity.id
_entity.type
_entity.pdbx_description
1 polymer ?
#
loop_
_entity_poly.entity_id
_entity_poly.type
_entity_poly.pdbx_seq_one_letter_code
_entity_poly.pdbx_strand_id
1 'polypeptide(L)'
;MSAEEKRHNFCPICATPLTKQSINGENRRACTKASCDYVEWNNPTPVVAAIAQTGEDVVLVRALGWPKDWFGLVTGFHESGETAEEGVAREVKEELGLGCRVESLVGVYSFFQMN
;
A
#
# COMPACT_ATOMS: atom_id res chain seq x y z
N MET A 1 -13.45 -5.44 -9.63
CA MET A 1 -13.96 -5.40 -8.25
C MET A 1 -13.84 -3.96 -7.79
N SER A 2 -14.95 -3.29 -7.53
CA SER A 2 -14.95 -1.86 -7.22
C SER A 2 -14.41 -1.62 -5.80
N ALA A 3 -13.89 -0.43 -5.53
CA ALA A 3 -13.46 -0.02 -4.20
C ALA A 3 -14.56 -0.09 -3.11
N GLU A 4 -15.82 -0.36 -3.49
CA GLU A 4 -16.94 -0.60 -2.57
C GLU A 4 -16.94 -1.99 -1.93
N GLU A 5 -16.25 -2.99 -2.49
CA GLU A 5 -16.44 -4.40 -2.13
C GLU A 5 -15.60 -4.89 -0.93
N LYS A 6 -14.70 -4.07 -0.35
CA LYS A 6 -13.90 -4.41 0.84
C LYS A 6 -14.12 -3.46 2.01
N ARG A 7 -15.36 -3.34 2.48
CA ARG A 7 -15.68 -2.55 3.68
C ARG A 7 -15.93 -3.44 4.89
N HIS A 8 -15.43 -3.04 6.05
CA HIS A 8 -15.68 -3.78 7.29
C HIS A 8 -17.15 -3.67 7.66
N ASN A 9 -17.86 -4.80 7.79
CA ASN A 9 -19.25 -4.78 8.24
C ASN A 9 -19.39 -4.56 9.75
N PHE A 10 -18.35 -4.90 10.50
CA PHE A 10 -18.28 -4.82 11.96
C PHE A 10 -17.01 -4.07 12.37
N CYS A 11 -17.07 -3.37 13.50
CA CYS A 11 -15.95 -2.63 14.03
C CYS A 11 -14.78 -3.59 14.36
N PRO A 12 -13.56 -3.35 13.84
CA PRO A 12 -12.41 -4.22 14.12
C PRO A 12 -11.95 -4.13 15.59
N ILE A 13 -12.38 -3.11 16.35
CA ILE A 13 -12.03 -2.93 17.76
C ILE A 13 -13.00 -3.67 18.68
N CYS A 14 -14.31 -3.61 18.42
CA CYS A 14 -15.32 -4.09 19.37
C CYS A 14 -16.46 -4.93 18.76
N ALA A 15 -16.35 -5.31 17.49
CA ALA A 15 -17.31 -6.12 16.74
C ALA A 15 -18.74 -5.54 16.60
N THR A 16 -19.00 -4.32 17.06
CA THR A 16 -20.29 -3.64 16.85
C THR A 16 -20.51 -3.33 15.36
N PRO A 17 -21.72 -3.49 14.80
CA PRO A 17 -21.99 -3.16 13.40
C PRO A 17 -21.60 -1.72 13.04
N LEU A 18 -20.95 -1.54 11.89
CA LEU A 18 -20.62 -0.20 11.38
C LEU A 18 -21.78 0.35 10.55
N THR A 19 -22.12 1.62 10.78
CA THR A 19 -23.20 2.32 10.06
C THR A 19 -22.67 3.58 9.37
N LYS A 20 -23.32 4.03 8.29
CA LYS A 20 -22.99 5.30 7.65
C LYS A 20 -23.39 6.46 8.56
N GLN A 21 -22.44 7.32 8.89
CA GLN A 21 -22.63 8.52 9.70
C GLN A 21 -21.98 9.71 8.98
N SER A 22 -22.55 10.91 9.17
CA SER A 22 -21.94 12.15 8.65
C SER A 22 -20.83 12.58 9.61
N ILE A 23 -19.59 12.44 9.17
CA ILE A 23 -18.38 12.79 9.93
C ILE A 23 -17.56 13.69 9.02
N ASN A 24 -17.10 14.86 9.48
CA ASN A 24 -16.32 15.83 8.68
C ASN A 24 -16.92 16.11 7.29
N GLY A 25 -18.25 16.25 7.20
CA GLY A 25 -18.95 16.60 5.96
C GLY A 25 -19.08 15.46 4.94
N GLU A 26 -18.61 14.23 5.24
CA GLU A 26 -18.79 13.08 4.36
C GLU A 26 -19.44 11.90 5.08
N ASN A 27 -20.12 11.04 4.31
CA ASN A 27 -20.70 9.81 4.82
C ASN A 27 -19.63 8.73 4.97
N ARG A 28 -19.25 8.46 6.22
CA ARG A 28 -18.24 7.45 6.57
C ARG A 28 -18.87 6.31 7.37
N ARG A 29 -18.30 5.11 7.30
CA ARG A 29 -18.74 4.02 8.19
C ARG A 29 -18.08 4.20 9.55
N ALA A 30 -18.89 4.25 10.61
CA ALA A 30 -18.41 4.44 11.97
C ALA A 30 -19.11 3.48 12.93
N CYS A 31 -18.42 3.21 14.04
CA CYS A 31 -18.96 2.39 15.12
C CYS A 31 -20.13 3.12 15.80
N THR A 32 -21.17 2.39 16.16
CA THR A 32 -22.35 2.96 16.84
C THR A 32 -22.26 2.88 18.36
N LYS A 33 -21.27 2.16 18.90
CA LYS A 33 -21.06 2.03 20.33
C LYS A 33 -20.47 3.32 20.89
N ALA A 34 -21.16 3.96 21.83
CA ALA A 34 -20.75 5.24 22.43
C ALA A 34 -19.37 5.23 23.11
N SER A 35 -18.82 4.05 23.43
CA SER A 35 -17.49 3.88 24.03
C SER A 35 -16.40 3.52 23.02
N CYS A 36 -16.65 3.68 21.71
CA CYS A 36 -15.73 3.26 20.66
C CYS A 36 -15.80 4.25 19.49
N ASP A 37 -14.71 5.00 19.30
CA ASP A 37 -14.64 6.09 18.32
C ASP A 37 -14.09 5.64 16.96
N TYR A 38 -14.19 4.35 16.64
CA TYR A 38 -13.68 3.82 15.38
C TYR A 38 -14.47 4.40 14.19
N VAL A 39 -13.71 4.96 13.24
CA VAL A 39 -14.20 5.44 11.94
C VAL A 39 -13.37 4.78 10.84
N GLU A 40 -14.04 4.20 9.84
CA GLU A 40 -13.40 3.66 8.65
C GLU A 40 -13.09 4.80 7.68
N TRP A 41 -11.83 5.26 7.69
CA TRP A 41 -11.36 6.34 6.83
C TRP A 41 -11.06 5.92 5.39
N ASN A 42 -10.82 4.61 5.17
CA ASN A 42 -10.43 4.07 3.87
C ASN A 42 -9.20 4.77 3.28
N ASN A 43 -8.17 4.98 4.12
CA ASN A 43 -6.91 5.59 3.70
C ASN A 43 -6.24 4.74 2.61
N PRO A 44 -5.59 5.36 1.60
CA PRO A 44 -4.86 4.62 0.59
C PRO A 44 -3.68 3.88 1.23
N THR A 45 -3.40 2.68 0.74
CA THR A 45 -2.21 1.91 1.14
C THR A 45 -1.01 2.38 0.33
N PRO A 46 0.05 2.93 0.96
CA PRO A 46 1.26 3.32 0.24
C PRO A 46 2.04 2.09 -0.23
N VAL A 47 2.68 2.23 -1.39
CA VAL A 47 3.56 1.23 -2.00
C VAL A 47 4.87 1.93 -2.34
N VAL A 48 5.99 1.29 -2.04
CA VAL A 48 7.32 1.73 -2.46
C VAL A 48 7.75 0.97 -3.72
N ALA A 49 8.53 1.62 -4.57
CA ALA A 49 9.03 1.05 -5.82
C ALA A 49 10.49 1.47 -6.05
N ALA A 50 11.33 0.53 -6.48
CA ALA A 50 12.75 0.75 -6.71
C ALA A 50 13.09 0.72 -8.21
N ILE A 51 13.72 1.79 -8.70
CA ILE A 51 14.55 1.69 -9.91
C ILE A 51 15.94 1.28 -9.45
N ALA A 52 16.17 -0.03 -9.38
CA ALA A 52 17.43 -0.59 -8.86
C ALA A 52 18.51 -0.56 -9.95
N GLN A 53 19.47 0.35 -9.84
CA GLN A 53 20.55 0.53 -10.81
C GLN A 53 21.82 -0.24 -10.40
N THR A 54 22.48 -0.86 -11.38
CA THR A 54 23.82 -1.46 -11.25
C THR A 54 24.68 -1.07 -12.44
N GLY A 55 25.63 -0.15 -12.24
CA GLY A 55 26.40 0.42 -13.35
C GLY A 55 25.48 1.21 -14.29
N GLU A 56 25.43 0.83 -15.56
CA GLU A 56 24.54 1.43 -16.56
C GLU A 56 23.20 0.70 -16.71
N ASP A 57 23.02 -0.42 -15.99
CA ASP A 57 21.84 -1.28 -16.12
C ASP A 57 20.82 -1.06 -14.98
N VAL A 58 19.56 -1.43 -15.25
CA VAL A 58 18.49 -1.49 -14.26
C VAL A 58 18.03 -2.93 -14.09
N VAL A 59 17.88 -3.36 -12.84
CA VAL A 59 17.33 -4.67 -12.51
C VAL A 59 15.82 -4.63 -12.58
N LEU A 60 15.24 -5.53 -13.37
CA LEU A 60 13.81 -5.76 -13.42
C LEU A 60 13.48 -7.14 -12.87
N VAL A 61 12.36 -7.23 -12.16
CA VAL A 61 11.84 -8.49 -11.61
C VAL A 61 10.67 -8.99 -12.44
N ARG A 62 10.43 -10.29 -12.38
CA ARG A 62 9.24 -10.91 -12.96
C ARG A 62 8.61 -11.83 -11.92
N ALA A 63 7.38 -11.50 -11.54
CA ALA A 63 6.63 -12.32 -10.60
C ALA A 63 6.24 -13.68 -11.22
N LEU A 64 6.09 -14.68 -10.36
CA LEU A 64 5.59 -16.00 -10.77
C LEU A 64 4.19 -15.86 -11.37
N GLY A 65 3.99 -16.43 -12.56
CA GLY A 65 2.72 -16.42 -13.28
C GLY A 65 2.49 -15.22 -14.22
N TRP A 66 3.41 -14.25 -14.27
CA TRP A 66 3.34 -13.17 -15.28
C TRP A 66 3.64 -13.68 -16.69
N PRO A 67 3.09 -13.03 -17.75
CA PRO A 67 3.49 -13.27 -19.13
C PRO A 67 5.02 -13.22 -19.28
N LYS A 68 5.56 -14.03 -20.20
CA LYS A 68 7.01 -14.23 -20.31
C LYS A 68 7.79 -12.93 -20.47
N ASP A 69 7.23 -11.98 -21.20
CA ASP A 69 7.86 -10.72 -21.59
C ASP A 69 7.44 -9.53 -20.70
N TRP A 70 6.75 -9.81 -19.59
CA TRP A 70 6.39 -8.81 -18.59
C TRP A 70 7.45 -8.74 -17.49
N PHE A 71 7.88 -7.52 -17.22
CA PHE A 71 8.86 -7.19 -16.20
C PHE A 71 8.38 -5.98 -15.42
N GLY A 72 8.76 -5.91 -14.15
CA GLY A 72 8.39 -4.84 -13.24
C GLY A 72 9.59 -4.35 -12.43
N LEU A 73 9.37 -3.26 -11.73
CA LEU A 73 10.28 -2.79 -10.68
C LEU A 73 10.15 -3.68 -9.45
N VAL A 74 11.15 -3.66 -8.57
CA VAL A 74 10.95 -4.17 -7.21
C VAL A 74 9.96 -3.25 -6.52
N THR A 75 8.87 -3.80 -6.01
CA THR A 75 7.80 -3.03 -5.35
C THR A 75 7.29 -3.79 -4.15
N GLY A 76 6.86 -3.07 -3.12
CA GLY A 76 6.14 -3.69 -2.01
C GLY A 76 5.43 -2.67 -1.13
N PHE A 77 4.66 -3.18 -0.17
CA PHE A 77 3.87 -2.31 0.70
C PHE A 77 4.78 -1.57 1.67
N HIS A 78 4.42 -0.31 1.94
CA HIS A 78 5.07 0.44 2.98
C HIS A 78 4.60 -0.06 4.35
N GLU A 79 5.54 -0.34 5.25
CA GLU A 79 5.25 -0.80 6.60
C GLU A 79 5.21 0.34 7.62
N SER A 80 4.58 0.06 8.77
CA SER A 80 4.47 1.04 9.86
C SER A 80 5.82 1.18 10.57
N GLY A 81 6.31 2.41 10.68
CA GLY A 81 7.52 2.73 11.46
C GLY A 81 8.80 2.77 10.63
N GLU A 82 8.73 2.58 9.32
CA GLU A 82 9.83 2.81 8.39
C GLU A 82 9.66 4.12 7.61
N THR A 83 10.75 4.67 7.12
CA THR A 83 10.79 5.67 6.05
C THR A 83 10.58 5.00 4.69
N ALA A 84 10.26 5.78 3.65
CA ALA A 84 10.10 5.24 2.30
C ALA A 84 11.43 4.63 1.79
N GLU A 85 12.55 5.23 2.17
CA GLU A 85 13.91 4.80 1.86
C GLU A 85 14.25 3.46 2.55
N GLU A 86 13.88 3.29 3.81
CA GLU A 86 14.05 2.02 4.54
C GLU A 86 13.18 0.92 3.92
N GLY A 87 11.91 1.22 3.62
CA GLY A 87 10.99 0.28 3.00
C GLY A 87 11.47 -0.20 1.63
N VAL A 88 11.86 0.72 0.75
CA VAL A 88 12.34 0.32 -0.59
C VAL A 88 13.65 -0.49 -0.51
N ALA A 89 14.53 -0.17 0.43
CA ALA A 89 15.75 -0.94 0.66
C ALA A 89 15.47 -2.34 1.22
N ARG A 90 14.47 -2.48 2.10
CA ARG A 90 13.97 -3.76 2.60
C ARG A 90 13.41 -4.62 1.46
N GLU A 91 12.53 -4.07 0.64
CA GLU A 91 11.93 -4.79 -0.51
C GLU A 91 13.01 -5.27 -1.51
N VAL A 92 14.01 -4.43 -1.82
CA VAL A 92 15.16 -4.84 -2.66
C VAL A 92 15.92 -6.01 -2.03
N LYS A 93 16.13 -5.98 -0.72
CA LYS A 93 16.82 -7.05 -0.01
C LYS A 93 16.01 -8.34 0.02
N GLU A 94 14.70 -8.27 0.22
CA GLU A 94 13.82 -9.44 0.29
C GLU A 94 13.66 -10.13 -1.07
N GLU A 95 13.45 -9.36 -2.14
CA GLU A 95 13.21 -9.89 -3.49
C GLU A 95 14.49 -10.28 -4.23
N LEU A 96 15.60 -9.53 -4.03
CA LEU A 96 16.85 -9.74 -4.77
C LEU A 96 18.00 -10.31 -3.92
N GLY A 97 17.89 -10.28 -2.60
CA GLY A 97 18.99 -10.66 -1.70
C GLY A 97 20.15 -9.65 -1.67
N LEU A 98 19.95 -8.44 -2.19
CA LEU A 98 21.00 -7.42 -2.36
C LEU A 98 20.83 -6.27 -1.37
N GLY A 99 21.96 -5.72 -0.90
CA GLY A 99 21.97 -4.43 -0.22
C GLY A 99 22.00 -3.28 -1.24
N CYS A 100 21.33 -2.18 -0.93
CA CYS A 100 21.35 -0.98 -1.76
C CYS A 100 21.46 0.31 -0.92
N ARG A 101 21.80 1.40 -1.59
CA ARG A 101 21.73 2.76 -1.05
C ARG A 101 20.71 3.54 -1.87
N VAL A 102 19.77 4.20 -1.21
CA VAL A 102 18.79 5.06 -1.87
C VAL A 102 19.44 6.41 -2.18
N GLU A 103 19.44 6.80 -3.46
CA GLU A 103 20.05 8.07 -3.90
C GLU A 103 19.05 9.22 -3.90
N SER A 104 17.86 9.00 -4.47
CA SER A 104 16.88 10.06 -4.69
C SER A 104 15.48 9.52 -4.93
N LEU A 105 14.46 10.29 -4.53
CA LEU A 105 13.07 10.08 -4.92
C LEU A 105 12.83 10.54 -6.36
N VAL A 106 12.28 9.67 -7.20
CA VAL A 106 11.93 10.00 -8.60
C VAL A 106 10.56 10.65 -8.70
N GLY A 107 9.57 10.18 -7.93
CA GLY A 107 8.23 10.76 -7.95
C GLY A 107 7.23 10.00 -7.08
N VAL A 108 6.06 10.61 -6.93
CA VAL A 108 4.91 10.04 -6.21
C VAL A 108 3.74 10.01 -7.16
N TYR A 109 3.16 8.83 -7.34
CA TYR A 109 2.11 8.59 -8.33
C TYR A 109 0.87 8.04 -7.64
N SER A 110 -0.29 8.61 -7.97
CA SER A 110 -1.56 8.06 -7.52
C SER A 110 -1.94 6.86 -8.38
N PHE A 111 -2.08 5.69 -7.76
CA PHE A 111 -2.55 4.49 -8.43
C PHE A 111 -4.02 4.24 -8.10
N PHE A 112 -4.91 4.88 -8.88
CA PHE A 112 -6.33 4.58 -8.85
C PHE A 112 -6.55 3.35 -9.71
N GLN A 113 -6.38 2.17 -9.11
CA GLN A 113 -6.59 0.83 -9.67
C GLN A 113 -7.29 0.80 -11.05
N MET A 114 -6.57 0.40 -12.11
CA MET A 114 -7.19 0.05 -13.40
C MET A 114 -7.83 -1.33 -13.30
N ASN A 115 -9.07 -1.40 -12.81
CA ASN A 115 -9.94 -2.58 -12.88
C ASN A 115 -11.37 -2.17 -13.24
#